data_AF-B7R015-F1
#
_entry.id   AF-B7R015-F1
#
_cell.length_a   1.000
_cell.length_b   1.000
_cell.length_c   1.000
_cell.angle_alpha   90.00
_cell.angle_beta   90.00
_cell.angle_gamma   90.00
#
_symmetry.space_group_name_H-M   'P 1'
#
loop_
_entity.id
_entity.type
_entity.pdbx_description
1 polymer ?
#
loop_
_entity_poly.entity_id
_entity_poly.type
_entity_poly.pdbx_seq_one_letter_code
_entity_poly.pdbx_strand_id
1 'polypeptide(L)'
;MPTWKAVKWYFRGLFPPVTTAVLFLFMLAAAYSSLGSIKNQGPGQFVTLMEYIFLPVYGVLIASHIMRDSKTTVFELSIFNGPRTVYWVRVFIVALGLAPGIVGIAAMTWLRGYHSFAVSLLLKLPAYTAFAAIIAAVLDSLAGSITFFILTSAIPMSFRVLLQSNGSTGGIMAALSYVFAPMTTVEFRKAILMPRTTGYVILISLSALLLLLGYAMFERREYSP
;
A
#
# COMPACT_ATOMS: atom_id res chain seq x y z
N MET A 1 27.77 -9.03 -16.21
CA MET A 1 27.44 -8.68 -14.81
C MET A 1 26.94 -7.24 -14.79
N PRO A 2 25.72 -6.96 -14.29
CA PRO A 2 25.29 -5.57 -14.12
C PRO A 2 26.32 -4.87 -13.22
N THR A 3 26.85 -3.75 -13.68
CA THR A 3 27.83 -3.00 -12.89
C THR A 3 27.13 -2.54 -11.61
N TRP A 4 27.71 -2.79 -10.44
CA TRP A 4 27.20 -2.34 -9.14
C TRP A 4 26.77 -0.86 -9.13
N LYS A 5 27.40 -0.05 -9.99
CA LYS A 5 27.04 1.35 -10.26
C LYS A 5 25.62 1.53 -10.81
N ALA A 6 25.16 0.68 -11.72
CA ALA A 6 23.81 0.74 -12.29
C ALA A 6 22.75 0.38 -11.25
N VAL A 7 22.98 -0.65 -10.45
CA VAL A 7 22.11 -1.04 -9.34
C VAL A 7 22.06 0.08 -8.29
N LYS A 8 23.20 0.65 -7.91
CA LYS A 8 23.27 1.78 -6.97
C LYS A 8 22.59 3.04 -7.51
N TRP A 9 22.69 3.32 -8.82
CA TRP A 9 21.97 4.41 -9.46
C TRP A 9 20.47 4.19 -9.40
N TYR A 10 20.03 2.96 -9.69
CA TYR A 10 18.63 2.56 -9.59
C TYR A 10 18.08 2.83 -8.19
N PHE A 11 18.79 2.41 -7.13
CA PHE A 11 18.43 2.70 -5.73
C PHE A 11 18.52 4.19 -5.32
N ARG A 12 19.37 5.00 -5.95
CA ARG A 12 19.48 6.44 -5.65
C ARG A 12 18.40 7.28 -6.33
N GLY A 13 17.98 6.91 -7.53
CA GLY A 13 16.87 7.55 -8.25
C GLY A 13 15.49 7.06 -7.81
N LEU A 14 15.44 6.26 -6.74
CA LEU A 14 14.25 5.55 -6.28
C LEU A 14 13.39 6.29 -5.26
N PHE A 15 13.92 7.38 -4.70
CA PHE A 15 13.20 8.25 -3.79
C PHE A 15 13.71 9.67 -4.05
N PRO A 16 12.88 10.64 -4.51
CA PRO A 16 13.23 12.04 -4.34
C PRO A 16 13.36 12.24 -2.81
N PRO A 17 14.59 12.33 -2.27
CA PRO A 17 14.82 12.03 -0.86
C PRO A 17 14.12 13.06 0.02
N VAL A 18 14.04 14.30 -0.47
CA VAL A 18 13.50 15.44 0.26
C VAL A 18 11.99 15.34 0.39
N THR A 19 11.24 15.17 -0.70
CA THR A 19 9.77 15.11 -0.65
C THR A 19 9.26 13.88 0.10
N THR A 20 9.88 12.73 -0.11
CA THR A 20 9.52 11.49 0.61
C THR A 20 9.87 11.56 2.09
N ALA A 21 11.04 12.12 2.46
CA ALA A 21 11.41 12.31 3.86
C ALA A 21 10.52 13.35 4.56
N VAL A 22 10.22 14.47 3.90
CA VAL A 22 9.32 15.51 4.44
C VAL A 22 7.94 14.92 4.69
N LEU A 23 7.35 14.22 3.70
CA LEU A 23 6.06 13.57 3.88
C LEU A 23 6.09 12.52 5.00
N PHE A 24 7.17 11.73 5.08
CA PHE A 24 7.36 10.75 6.15
C PHE A 24 7.38 11.42 7.54
N LEU A 25 8.10 12.53 7.70
CA LEU A 25 8.12 13.29 8.95
C LEU A 25 6.75 13.87 9.31
N PHE A 26 6.04 14.47 8.34
CA PHE A 26 4.67 14.96 8.55
C PHE A 26 3.73 13.83 8.96
N MET A 27 3.84 12.68 8.31
CA MET A 27 3.03 11.50 8.61
C MET A 27 3.31 10.97 10.02
N LEU A 28 4.57 10.88 10.44
CA LEU A 28 4.93 10.49 11.81
C LEU A 28 4.42 11.50 12.85
N ALA A 29 4.55 12.81 12.58
CA ALA A 29 4.06 13.85 13.47
C ALA A 29 2.52 13.79 13.60
N ALA A 30 1.82 13.62 12.48
CA ALA A 30 0.38 13.44 12.45
C ALA A 30 -0.06 12.16 13.18
N ALA A 31 0.65 11.05 12.99
CA ALA A 31 0.41 9.80 13.71
C ALA A 31 0.62 9.97 15.21
N TYR A 32 1.72 10.60 15.63
CA TYR A 32 2.01 10.86 17.05
C TYR A 32 0.89 11.67 17.72
N SER A 33 0.49 12.77 17.08
CA SER A 33 -0.56 13.67 17.58
C SER A 33 -1.92 12.97 17.66
N SER A 34 -2.34 12.32 16.57
CA SER A 34 -3.65 11.65 16.50
C SER A 34 -3.73 10.38 17.34
N LEU A 35 -2.64 9.63 17.53
CA LEU A 35 -2.59 8.52 18.50
C LEU A 35 -2.79 9.00 19.94
N GLY A 36 -2.32 10.21 20.25
CA GLY A 36 -2.51 10.86 21.54
C GLY A 36 -3.98 11.20 21.82
N SER A 37 -4.76 11.56 20.79
CA SER A 37 -6.17 11.94 20.94
C SER A 37 -7.13 10.75 21.04
N ILE A 38 -6.71 9.53 20.69
CA ILE A 38 -7.60 8.34 20.66
C ILE A 38 -8.33 8.10 21.99
N LYS A 39 -7.65 8.28 23.13
CA LYS A 39 -8.27 8.04 24.46
C LYS A 39 -9.47 8.96 24.72
N ASN A 40 -9.45 10.18 24.18
CA ASN A 40 -10.43 11.21 24.49
C ASN A 40 -11.46 11.38 23.36
N GLN A 41 -11.07 11.17 22.10
CA GLN A 41 -11.90 11.48 20.92
C GLN A 41 -12.19 10.24 20.06
N GLY A 42 -11.66 9.07 20.44
CA GLY A 42 -11.75 7.84 19.66
C GLY A 42 -10.75 7.79 18.49
N PRO A 43 -10.66 6.64 17.79
CA PRO A 43 -9.65 6.41 16.76
C PRO A 43 -9.92 7.12 15.43
N GLY A 44 -11.07 7.77 15.28
CA GLY A 44 -11.56 8.24 13.98
C GLY A 44 -10.61 9.21 13.26
N GLN A 45 -9.96 10.12 14.00
CA GLN A 45 -8.99 11.07 13.44
C GLN A 45 -7.73 10.35 12.94
N PHE A 46 -7.21 9.40 13.73
CA PHE A 46 -6.04 8.60 13.37
C PHE A 46 -6.30 7.79 12.10
N VAL A 47 -7.47 7.14 12.01
CA VAL A 47 -7.88 6.40 10.80
C VAL A 47 -8.00 7.35 9.61
N THR A 48 -8.67 8.50 9.74
CA THR A 48 -8.80 9.46 8.62
C THR A 48 -7.45 9.90 8.09
N LEU A 49 -6.55 10.36 8.97
CA LEU A 49 -5.27 10.90 8.58
C LEU A 49 -4.38 9.81 7.98
N MET A 50 -4.26 8.65 8.62
CA MET A 50 -3.35 7.61 8.17
C MET A 50 -3.91 6.83 6.99
N GLU A 51 -5.15 6.35 7.07
CA GLU A 51 -5.72 5.45 6.06
C GLU A 51 -6.10 6.16 4.77
N TYR A 52 -6.65 7.38 4.82
CA TYR A 52 -7.20 8.04 3.63
C TYR A 52 -6.30 9.14 3.06
N ILE A 53 -5.39 9.72 3.85
CA ILE A 53 -4.58 10.86 3.43
C ILE A 53 -3.10 10.47 3.31
N PHE A 54 -2.42 10.26 4.43
CA PHE A 54 -0.97 10.13 4.43
C PHE A 54 -0.46 8.84 3.79
N LEU A 55 -1.01 7.67 4.15
CA LEU A 55 -0.54 6.41 3.55
C LEU A 55 -0.85 6.31 2.05
N PRO A 56 -2.03 6.73 1.55
CA PRO A 56 -2.27 6.75 0.11
C PRO A 56 -1.32 7.67 -0.64
N VAL A 57 -1.12 8.91 -0.16
CA VAL A 57 -0.20 9.87 -0.80
C VAL A 57 1.25 9.35 -0.75
N TYR A 58 1.68 8.81 0.39
CA TYR A 58 2.98 8.17 0.52
C TYR A 58 3.12 6.99 -0.44
N GLY A 59 2.08 6.15 -0.52
CA GLY A 59 2.03 5.02 -1.42
C GLY A 59 2.11 5.40 -2.89
N VAL A 60 1.43 6.46 -3.32
CA VAL A 60 1.52 6.99 -4.70
C VAL A 60 2.94 7.46 -5.00
N LEU A 61 3.58 8.22 -4.08
CA LEU A 61 4.95 8.68 -4.30
C LEU A 61 5.92 7.50 -4.47
N ILE A 62 5.77 6.43 -3.70
CA ILE A 62 6.61 5.23 -3.84
C ILE A 62 6.24 4.43 -5.10
N ALA A 63 4.96 4.15 -5.32
CA ALA A 63 4.47 3.32 -6.42
C ALA A 63 4.69 3.95 -7.80
N SER A 64 4.65 5.29 -7.90
CA SER A 64 4.97 6.02 -9.14
C SER A 64 6.36 5.70 -9.70
N HIS A 65 7.28 5.19 -8.86
CA HIS A 65 8.61 4.78 -9.31
C HIS A 65 8.61 3.51 -10.16
N ILE A 66 7.63 2.63 -9.97
CA ILE A 66 7.51 1.41 -10.78
C ILE A 66 6.50 1.57 -11.91
N MET A 67 5.63 2.57 -11.82
CA MET A 67 4.69 2.98 -12.87
C MET A 67 5.40 3.96 -13.84
N ARG A 68 6.59 3.60 -14.34
CA ARG A 68 7.39 4.46 -15.23
C ARG A 68 7.17 4.10 -16.70
N ASP A 69 7.45 5.09 -17.57
CA ASP A 69 7.34 4.98 -19.02
C ASP A 69 8.18 3.82 -19.59
N SER A 70 7.75 3.29 -20.74
CA SER A 70 8.35 2.14 -21.44
C SER A 70 9.87 2.26 -21.65
N LYS A 71 10.40 3.48 -21.82
CA LYS A 71 11.85 3.72 -21.94
C LYS A 71 12.62 3.26 -20.70
N THR A 72 12.05 3.43 -19.51
CA THR A 72 12.67 2.98 -18.26
C THR A 72 12.60 1.47 -18.15
N THR A 73 11.47 0.85 -18.54
CA THR A 73 11.32 -0.61 -18.56
C THR A 73 12.36 -1.26 -19.46
N VAL A 74 12.60 -0.73 -20.66
CA VAL A 74 13.63 -1.23 -21.59
C VAL A 74 15.03 -1.14 -20.96
N PHE A 75 15.35 -0.03 -20.30
CA PHE A 75 16.61 0.11 -19.57
C PHE A 75 16.75 -0.93 -18.44
N GLU A 76 15.71 -1.13 -17.64
CA GLU A 76 15.71 -2.13 -16.57
C GLU A 76 15.85 -3.56 -17.11
N LEU A 77 15.18 -3.88 -18.22
CA LEU A 77 15.31 -5.17 -18.90
C LEU A 77 16.75 -5.44 -19.35
N SER A 78 17.44 -4.41 -19.86
CA SER A 78 18.85 -4.50 -20.27
C SER A 78 19.82 -4.69 -19.10
N ILE A 79 19.47 -4.20 -17.90
CA ILE A 79 20.30 -4.34 -16.69
C ILE A 79 20.07 -5.69 -16.00
N PHE A 80 18.80 -6.07 -15.86
CA PHE A 80 18.37 -7.21 -15.05
C PHE A 80 18.15 -8.49 -15.86
N ASN A 81 18.45 -8.47 -17.16
CA ASN A 81 18.46 -9.63 -18.06
C ASN A 81 17.15 -10.45 -18.03
N GLY A 82 16.01 -9.77 -18.09
CA GLY A 82 14.72 -10.41 -18.33
C GLY A 82 13.56 -9.84 -17.51
N PRO A 83 12.32 -9.99 -18.01
CA PRO A 83 11.13 -9.39 -17.41
C PRO A 83 10.80 -9.96 -16.03
N ARG A 84 11.11 -11.24 -15.80
CA ARG A 84 10.88 -11.89 -14.50
C ARG A 84 11.65 -11.20 -13.38
N THR A 85 12.94 -10.95 -13.60
CA THR A 85 13.81 -10.29 -12.63
C THR A 85 13.37 -8.84 -12.40
N VAL A 86 13.04 -8.11 -13.47
CA VAL A 86 12.55 -6.73 -13.39
C VAL A 86 11.28 -6.64 -12.54
N TYR A 87 10.31 -7.53 -12.77
CA TYR A 87 9.06 -7.55 -12.01
C TYR A 87 9.33 -7.69 -10.51
N TRP A 88 10.09 -8.71 -10.10
CA TRP A 88 10.37 -8.96 -8.68
C TRP A 88 11.21 -7.86 -8.04
N VAL A 89 12.14 -7.27 -8.78
CA VAL A 89 12.91 -6.10 -8.33
C VAL A 89 11.97 -4.92 -8.07
N ARG A 90 11.04 -4.60 -8.98
CA ARG A 90 10.03 -3.54 -8.79
C ARG A 90 9.16 -3.80 -7.57
N VAL A 91 8.66 -5.03 -7.39
CA VAL A 91 7.86 -5.44 -6.22
C VAL A 91 8.65 -5.24 -4.92
N PHE A 92 9.90 -5.73 -4.89
CA PHE A 92 10.77 -5.61 -3.73
C PHE A 92 11.03 -4.15 -3.35
N ILE A 93 11.29 -3.31 -4.35
CA ILE A 93 11.54 -1.89 -4.16
C ILE A 93 10.34 -1.15 -3.60
N VAL A 94 9.13 -1.45 -4.09
CA VAL A 94 7.91 -0.84 -3.53
C VAL A 94 7.73 -1.27 -2.09
N ALA A 95 7.89 -2.56 -1.77
CA ALA A 95 7.81 -3.04 -0.39
C ALA A 95 8.85 -2.34 0.50
N LEU A 96 10.10 -2.23 0.04
CA LEU A 96 11.17 -1.56 0.76
C LEU A 96 10.90 -0.07 0.95
N GLY A 97 10.34 0.60 -0.05
CA GLY A 97 9.99 2.02 0.00
C GLY A 97 8.80 2.32 0.91
N LEU A 98 7.82 1.42 0.96
CA LEU A 98 6.65 1.54 1.84
C LEU A 98 6.96 1.21 3.30
N ALA A 99 7.91 0.30 3.53
CA ALA A 99 8.18 -0.25 4.85
C ALA A 99 8.52 0.80 5.93
N PRO A 100 9.41 1.79 5.71
CA PRO A 100 9.71 2.81 6.73
C PRO A 100 8.46 3.55 7.22
N GLY A 101 7.60 3.97 6.29
CA GLY A 101 6.32 4.63 6.58
C GLY A 101 5.39 3.75 7.41
N ILE A 102 5.06 2.58 6.87
CA ILE A 102 4.05 1.69 7.47
C ILE A 102 4.54 1.09 8.79
N VAL A 103 5.76 0.58 8.82
CA VAL A 103 6.36 -0.04 10.01
C VAL A 103 6.60 1.01 11.10
N GLY A 104 7.04 2.22 10.74
CA GLY A 104 7.23 3.31 11.69
C GLY A 104 5.94 3.66 12.43
N ILE A 105 4.83 3.86 11.72
CA ILE A 105 3.53 4.15 12.33
C ILE A 105 3.04 2.93 13.13
N ALA A 106 3.19 1.72 12.61
CA ALA A 106 2.78 0.50 13.31
C ALA A 106 3.54 0.35 14.64
N ALA A 107 4.84 0.62 14.66
CA ALA A 107 5.65 0.60 15.88
C ALA A 107 5.18 1.66 16.88
N MET A 108 4.91 2.90 16.46
CA MET A 108 4.36 3.94 17.34
C MET A 108 3.00 3.54 17.92
N THR A 109 2.15 2.97 17.08
CA THR A 109 0.81 2.48 17.45
C THR A 109 0.91 1.35 18.48
N TRP A 110 1.86 0.43 18.29
CA TRP A 110 2.16 -0.65 19.23
C TRP A 110 2.67 -0.13 20.57
N LEU A 111 3.64 0.80 20.56
CA LEU A 111 4.22 1.42 21.76
C LEU A 111 3.18 2.18 22.59
N ARG A 112 2.12 2.70 21.94
CA ARG A 112 0.98 3.36 22.60
C ARG A 112 -0.10 2.39 23.10
N GLY A 113 0.06 1.07 22.87
CA GLY A 113 -0.86 0.02 23.33
C GLY A 113 -2.01 -0.31 22.37
N TYR A 114 -2.03 0.25 21.15
CA TYR A 114 -3.11 0.06 20.18
C TYR A 114 -2.83 -1.10 19.22
N HIS A 115 -2.55 -2.30 19.75
CA HIS A 115 -2.06 -3.46 19.00
C HIS A 115 -2.91 -3.85 17.78
N SER A 116 -4.24 -3.71 17.85
CA SER A 116 -5.13 -4.03 16.73
C SER A 116 -4.90 -3.14 15.51
N PHE A 117 -4.58 -1.86 15.73
CA PHE A 117 -4.24 -0.94 14.64
C PHE A 117 -2.83 -1.17 14.11
N ALA A 118 -1.89 -1.57 14.97
CA ALA A 118 -0.53 -1.92 14.53
C ALA A 118 -0.56 -3.11 13.54
N VAL A 119 -1.32 -4.16 13.85
CA VAL A 119 -1.47 -5.32 12.96
C VAL A 119 -2.15 -4.92 11.64
N SER A 120 -3.23 -4.14 11.68
CA SER A 120 -3.92 -3.72 10.45
C SER A 120 -3.05 -2.82 9.57
N LEU A 121 -2.19 -1.98 10.16
CA LEU A 121 -1.18 -1.20 9.45
C LEU A 121 -0.16 -2.09 8.76
N LEU A 122 0.42 -3.07 9.46
CA LEU A 122 1.41 -3.98 8.84
C LEU A 122 0.83 -4.74 7.65
N LEU A 123 -0.45 -5.11 7.70
CA LEU A 123 -1.15 -5.76 6.59
C LEU A 123 -1.36 -4.84 5.38
N LYS A 124 -1.25 -3.51 5.53
CA LYS A 124 -1.24 -2.61 4.37
C LYS A 124 0.00 -2.78 3.52
N LEU A 125 1.12 -3.24 4.07
CA LEU A 125 2.35 -3.43 3.32
C LEU A 125 2.15 -4.43 2.16
N PRO A 126 1.74 -5.70 2.40
CA PRO A 126 1.48 -6.63 1.30
C PRO A 126 0.35 -6.17 0.39
N ALA A 127 -0.71 -5.54 0.91
CA ALA A 127 -1.83 -5.05 0.10
C ALA A 127 -1.42 -3.93 -0.88
N TYR A 128 -0.70 -2.91 -0.38
CA TYR A 128 -0.25 -1.78 -1.20
C TYR A 128 0.81 -2.24 -2.21
N THR A 129 1.73 -3.12 -1.82
CA THR A 129 2.70 -3.70 -2.75
C THR A 129 1.98 -4.49 -3.86
N ALA A 130 0.98 -5.30 -3.51
CA ALA A 130 0.20 -6.05 -4.50
C ALA A 130 -0.58 -5.13 -5.45
N PHE A 131 -1.25 -4.10 -4.94
CA PHE A 131 -1.93 -3.10 -5.76
C PHE A 131 -0.97 -2.36 -6.69
N ALA A 132 0.16 -1.90 -6.18
CA ALA A 132 1.16 -1.22 -7.01
C ALA A 132 1.68 -2.15 -8.13
N ALA A 133 1.94 -3.42 -7.80
CA ALA A 133 2.48 -4.39 -8.74
C ALA A 133 1.52 -4.76 -9.88
N ILE A 134 0.24 -5.04 -9.57
CA ILE A 134 -0.77 -5.34 -10.60
C ILE A 134 -1.06 -4.12 -11.47
N ILE A 135 -1.14 -2.93 -10.87
CA ILE A 135 -1.41 -1.69 -11.60
C ILE A 135 -0.25 -1.36 -12.53
N ALA A 136 1.00 -1.47 -12.06
CA ALA A 136 2.18 -1.21 -12.89
C ALA A 136 2.34 -2.19 -14.06
N ALA A 137 1.72 -3.39 -13.98
CA ALA A 137 1.71 -4.32 -15.10
C ALA A 137 0.74 -3.91 -16.21
N VAL A 138 -0.39 -3.28 -15.85
CA VAL A 138 -1.52 -3.04 -16.76
C VAL A 138 -1.62 -1.59 -17.23
N LEU A 139 -1.31 -0.63 -16.37
CA LEU A 139 -1.55 0.79 -16.60
C LEU A 139 -0.25 1.57 -16.68
N ASP A 140 -0.28 2.63 -17.49
CA ASP A 140 0.82 3.57 -17.63
C ASP A 140 0.84 4.60 -16.49
N SER A 141 1.88 5.45 -16.42
CA SER A 141 2.28 6.20 -15.22
C SER A 141 1.17 7.01 -14.52
N LEU A 142 0.48 7.88 -15.27
CA LEU A 142 -0.55 8.75 -14.72
C LEU A 142 -1.81 7.96 -14.33
N ALA A 143 -2.31 7.13 -15.24
CA ALA A 143 -3.49 6.31 -15.01
C ALA A 143 -3.30 5.33 -13.85
N GLY A 144 -2.11 4.73 -13.75
CA GLY A 144 -1.74 3.84 -12.66
C GLY A 144 -1.68 4.56 -11.32
N SER A 145 -1.06 5.74 -11.27
CA SER A 145 -0.97 6.53 -10.02
C SER A 145 -2.35 6.96 -9.51
N ILE A 146 -3.23 7.42 -10.41
CA ILE A 146 -4.62 7.78 -10.06
C ILE A 146 -5.40 6.55 -9.58
N THR A 147 -5.28 5.42 -10.30
CA THR A 147 -5.97 4.17 -9.93
C THR A 147 -5.51 3.68 -8.57
N PHE A 148 -4.20 3.75 -8.28
CA PHE A 148 -3.65 3.40 -6.98
C PHE A 148 -4.18 4.32 -5.88
N PHE A 149 -4.25 5.63 -6.12
CA PHE A 149 -4.82 6.59 -5.18
C PHE A 149 -6.30 6.29 -4.88
N ILE A 150 -7.10 6.00 -5.91
CA ILE A 150 -8.51 5.64 -5.74
C ILE A 150 -8.67 4.36 -4.90
N LEU A 151 -7.89 3.32 -5.21
CA LEU A 151 -7.94 2.03 -4.48
C LEU A 151 -7.48 2.15 -3.03
N THR A 152 -6.56 3.07 -2.73
CA THR A 152 -5.97 3.22 -1.38
C THR A 152 -6.59 4.34 -0.55
N SER A 153 -7.30 5.30 -1.15
CA SER A 153 -7.94 6.43 -0.44
C SER A 153 -9.46 6.46 -0.63
N ALA A 154 -9.94 6.62 -1.86
CA ALA A 154 -11.36 6.86 -2.13
C ALA A 154 -12.24 5.65 -1.82
N ILE A 155 -11.82 4.44 -2.20
CA ILE A 155 -12.56 3.21 -1.89
C ILE A 155 -12.56 2.94 -0.37
N PRO A 156 -11.44 3.07 0.36
CA PRO A 156 -11.47 2.94 1.81
C PRO A 156 -12.38 3.96 2.51
N MET A 157 -12.41 5.19 2.00
CA MET A 157 -13.31 6.22 2.52
C MET A 157 -14.79 5.86 2.29
N SER A 158 -15.16 5.25 1.16
CA SER A 158 -16.53 4.80 0.91
C SER A 158 -16.95 3.67 1.86
N PHE A 159 -16.04 2.77 2.22
CA PHE A 159 -16.31 1.76 3.26
C PHE A 159 -16.59 2.38 4.62
N ARG A 160 -15.90 3.47 4.99
CA ARG A 160 -16.22 4.18 6.24
C ARG A 160 -17.65 4.70 6.24
N VAL A 161 -18.04 5.38 5.15
CA VAL A 161 -19.39 5.94 5.03
C VAL A 161 -20.44 4.83 5.10
N LEU A 162 -20.23 3.72 4.38
CA LEU A 162 -21.11 2.55 4.41
C LEU A 162 -21.25 1.93 5.81
N LEU A 163 -20.14 1.77 6.53
CA LEU A 163 -20.14 1.17 7.87
C LEU A 163 -20.79 2.09 8.90
N GLN A 164 -20.65 3.41 8.75
CA GLN A 164 -21.33 4.39 9.58
C GLN A 164 -22.85 4.41 9.33
N SER A 165 -23.30 4.19 8.09
CA SER A 165 -24.73 4.27 7.74
C SER A 165 -25.51 2.97 8.02
N ASN A 166 -24.91 1.80 7.75
CA ASN A 166 -25.66 0.54 7.69
C ASN A 166 -25.64 -0.27 9.00
N GLY A 167 -24.84 0.15 9.99
CA GLY A 167 -24.78 -0.45 11.33
C GLY A 167 -24.14 -1.84 11.41
N SER A 168 -24.35 -2.70 10.41
CA SER A 168 -23.65 -3.98 10.26
C SER A 168 -23.39 -4.35 8.79
N THR A 169 -22.30 -5.05 8.53
CA THR A 169 -21.88 -5.49 7.18
C THR A 169 -21.32 -6.91 7.25
N GLY A 170 -21.87 -7.80 6.41
CA GLY A 170 -21.48 -9.20 6.28
C GLY A 170 -21.06 -9.59 4.86
N GLY A 171 -20.71 -10.86 4.68
CA GLY A 171 -20.42 -11.45 3.37
C GLY A 171 -19.25 -10.79 2.62
N ILE A 172 -19.45 -10.54 1.33
CA ILE A 172 -18.42 -10.00 0.42
C ILE A 172 -18.00 -8.59 0.84
N MET A 173 -18.94 -7.73 1.25
CA MET A 173 -18.60 -6.36 1.66
C MET A 173 -17.69 -6.33 2.89
N ALA A 174 -17.88 -7.26 3.83
CA ALA A 174 -16.96 -7.42 4.95
C ALA A 174 -15.56 -7.84 4.46
N ALA A 175 -15.47 -8.81 3.55
CA ALA A 175 -14.20 -9.24 2.97
C ALA A 175 -13.46 -8.09 2.26
N LEU A 176 -14.17 -7.34 1.40
CA LEU A 176 -13.60 -6.20 0.68
C LEU A 176 -13.18 -5.08 1.64
N SER A 177 -13.91 -4.84 2.72
CA SER A 177 -13.52 -3.84 3.73
C SER A 177 -12.18 -4.18 4.38
N TYR A 178 -11.88 -5.46 4.62
CA TYR A 178 -10.56 -5.86 5.14
C TYR A 178 -9.45 -5.59 4.13
N VAL A 179 -9.71 -5.85 2.85
CA VAL A 179 -8.73 -5.67 1.76
C VAL A 179 -8.41 -4.20 1.54
N PHE A 180 -9.44 -3.35 1.42
CA PHE A 180 -9.26 -1.94 1.07
C PHE A 180 -9.04 -1.05 2.29
N ALA A 181 -9.79 -1.28 3.37
CA ALA A 181 -9.87 -0.37 4.53
C ALA A 181 -9.53 -1.06 5.87
N PRO A 182 -8.38 -1.74 6.00
CA PRO A 182 -8.09 -2.56 7.18
C PRO A 182 -8.07 -1.77 8.49
N MET A 183 -7.76 -0.46 8.53
CA MET A 183 -7.85 0.31 9.78
C MET A 183 -9.30 0.67 10.12
N THR A 184 -10.10 1.03 9.12
CA THR A 184 -11.54 1.27 9.25
C THR A 184 -12.25 0.02 9.79
N THR A 185 -11.85 -1.18 9.37
CA THR A 185 -12.41 -2.41 9.94
C THR A 185 -12.12 -2.62 11.42
N VAL A 186 -11.01 -2.07 11.92
CA VAL A 186 -10.66 -2.10 13.35
C VAL A 186 -11.48 -1.07 14.12
N GLU A 187 -11.65 0.13 13.58
CA GLU A 187 -12.52 1.18 14.16
C GLU A 187 -13.97 0.68 14.29
N PHE A 188 -14.53 0.11 13.23
CA PHE A 188 -15.91 -0.36 13.17
C PHE A 188 -16.06 -1.86 13.43
N ARG A 189 -15.19 -2.45 14.26
CA ARG A 189 -15.16 -3.91 14.51
C ARG A 189 -16.52 -4.51 14.87
N LYS A 190 -17.35 -3.78 15.62
CA LYS A 190 -18.69 -4.25 16.02
C LYS A 190 -19.69 -4.28 14.87
N ALA A 191 -19.48 -3.47 13.83
CA ALA A 191 -20.30 -3.45 12.63
C ALA A 191 -19.89 -4.53 11.62
N ILE A 192 -18.75 -5.21 11.79
CA ILE A 192 -18.27 -6.21 10.82
C ILE A 192 -18.50 -7.61 11.38
N LEU A 193 -19.40 -8.34 10.73
CA LEU A 193 -19.78 -9.70 11.15
C LEU A 193 -18.65 -10.73 10.93
N MET A 194 -17.73 -10.46 10.00
CA MET A 194 -16.62 -11.36 9.67
C MET A 194 -15.51 -11.31 10.75
N PRO A 195 -15.01 -12.46 11.25
CA PRO A 195 -13.86 -12.52 12.14
C PRO A 195 -12.60 -11.88 11.56
N ARG A 196 -11.80 -11.21 12.41
CA ARG A 196 -10.55 -10.53 11.98
C ARG A 196 -9.57 -11.49 11.32
N THR A 197 -9.40 -12.68 11.88
CA THR A 197 -8.51 -13.71 11.37
C THR A 197 -8.86 -14.09 9.95
N THR A 198 -10.14 -14.38 9.68
CA THR A 198 -10.65 -14.67 8.33
C THR A 198 -10.41 -13.49 7.38
N GLY A 199 -10.72 -12.27 7.81
CA GLY A 199 -10.48 -11.06 6.99
C GLY A 199 -9.01 -10.85 6.62
N TYR A 200 -8.10 -11.07 7.57
CA TYR A 200 -6.66 -10.94 7.32
C TYR A 200 -6.11 -12.05 6.43
N VAL A 201 -6.61 -13.29 6.57
CA VAL A 201 -6.26 -14.39 5.66
C VAL A 201 -6.71 -14.06 4.23
N ILE A 202 -7.92 -13.51 4.06
CA ILE A 202 -8.41 -13.08 2.75
C ILE A 202 -7.52 -11.98 2.17
N LEU A 203 -7.15 -10.96 2.97
CA LEU A 203 -6.25 -9.89 2.52
C LEU A 203 -4.92 -10.46 2.01
N ILE A 204 -4.27 -11.33 2.80
CA ILE A 204 -2.97 -11.90 2.43
C ILE A 204 -3.11 -12.77 1.17
N SER A 205 -4.15 -13.61 1.12
CA SER A 205 -4.40 -14.51 -0.02
C SER A 205 -4.66 -13.72 -1.31
N LEU A 206 -5.47 -12.67 -1.23
CA LEU A 206 -5.76 -11.80 -2.37
C LEU A 206 -4.52 -11.00 -2.79
N SER A 207 -3.73 -10.52 -1.83
CA SER A 207 -2.46 -9.83 -2.13
C SER A 207 -1.49 -10.75 -2.87
N ALA A 208 -1.35 -12.00 -2.43
CA ALA A 208 -0.55 -13.00 -3.13
C ALA A 208 -1.09 -13.30 -4.53
N LEU A 209 -2.41 -13.45 -4.67
CA LEU A 209 -3.05 -13.66 -5.97
C LEU A 209 -2.78 -12.48 -6.93
N LEU A 210 -2.91 -11.24 -6.46
CA LEU A 210 -2.67 -10.04 -7.26
C LEU A 210 -1.20 -9.91 -7.68
N LEU A 211 -0.25 -10.31 -6.83
CA LEU A 211 1.17 -10.38 -7.21
C LEU A 211 1.40 -11.44 -8.30
N LEU A 212 0.80 -12.63 -8.18
CA LEU A 212 0.93 -13.66 -9.20
C LEU A 212 0.28 -13.26 -10.54
N LEU A 213 -0.89 -12.62 -10.48
CA LEU A 213 -1.55 -12.06 -11.66
C LEU A 213 -0.73 -10.94 -12.30
N GLY A 214 -0.17 -10.04 -11.49
CA GLY A 214 0.68 -8.96 -11.96
C GLY A 214 1.94 -9.50 -12.64
N TYR A 215 2.55 -10.54 -12.07
CA TYR A 215 3.68 -11.25 -12.67
C TYR A 215 3.30 -11.81 -14.05
N ALA A 216 2.20 -12.56 -14.15
CA ALA A 216 1.76 -13.17 -15.41
C ALA A 216 1.40 -12.11 -16.48
N MET A 217 0.78 -11.00 -16.09
CA MET A 217 0.44 -9.90 -16.99
C MET A 217 1.68 -9.15 -17.47
N PHE A 218 2.62 -8.85 -16.58
CA PHE A 218 3.88 -8.19 -16.93
C PHE A 218 4.72 -9.06 -17.87
N GLU A 219 4.82 -10.36 -17.57
CA GLU A 219 5.55 -11.32 -18.41
C GLU A 219 4.95 -11.36 -19.82
N ARG A 220 3.62 -11.47 -19.96
CA ARG A 220 2.94 -11.47 -21.26
C ARG A 220 3.15 -10.17 -22.04
N ARG A 221 3.06 -9.02 -21.37
CA ARG A 221 3.20 -7.69 -22.00
C ARG A 221 4.60 -7.49 -22.57
N GLU A 222 5.64 -7.93 -21.87
CA GLU A 222 7.03 -7.70 -22.30
C GLU A 222 7.59 -8.80 -23.23
N TYR A 223 6.98 -9.99 -23.26
CA TYR A 223 7.35 -11.06 -24.21
C TYR A 223 6.53 -11.06 -25.51
N SER A 224 5.41 -10.34 -25.58
CA SER A 224 4.61 -10.25 -26.81
C SER A 224 5.06 -8.99 -27.58
N PRO A 225 5.80 -9.12 -28.69
CA PRO A 225 6.28 -8.00 -29.49
C PRO A 225 5.15 -7.21 -30.17
#